data_AF-A0A957QLP8-F1
#
_entry.id   AF-A0A957QLP8-F1
#
_cell.length_a   1.000
_cell.length_b   1.000
_cell.length_c   1.000
_cell.angle_alpha   90.00
_cell.angle_beta   90.00
_cell.angle_gamma   90.00
#
_symmetry.space_group_name_H-M   'P 1'
#
loop_
_entity.id
_entity.type
_entity.pdbx_description
1 polymer ?
#
loop_
_entity_poly.entity_id
_entity_poly.type
_entity_poly.pdbx_seq_one_letter_code
_entity_poly.pdbx_strand_id
1 'polypeptide(L)'
;FRYTVDGKLRVYRSKDGGESWTALTNGLPQENAYQNIYREAMATDGYENGGVYFGTSSGQLYASRDNGDSWELLSGTLPPIYAVETALI
;
A
#
# COMPACT_ATOMS: atom_id res chain seq x y z
N PHE A 1 -3.35 9.68 16.97
CA PHE A 1 -2.66 8.71 16.10
C PHE A 1 -3.66 8.12 15.13
N ARG A 2 -3.36 8.05 13.83
CA ARG A 2 -4.22 7.39 12.83
C ARG A 2 -3.72 5.96 12.66
N TYR A 3 -4.63 5.00 12.75
CA TYR A 3 -4.40 3.59 12.48
C TYR A 3 -5.53 3.07 11.57
N THR A 4 -5.32 1.90 11.02
CA THR A 4 -6.26 1.17 10.16
C THR A 4 -7.62 0.94 10.84
N VAL A 5 -8.70 1.31 10.15
CA VAL A 5 -10.08 1.09 10.60
C VAL A 5 -10.37 -0.42 10.69
N ASP A 6 -11.00 -0.85 11.78
CA ASP A 6 -11.34 -2.26 12.09
C ASP A 6 -10.14 -3.22 12.20
N GLY A 7 -8.92 -2.71 12.41
CA GLY A 7 -7.74 -3.57 12.43
C GLY A 7 -7.43 -4.20 11.07
N LYS A 8 -7.82 -3.54 9.98
CA LYS A 8 -7.75 -4.05 8.59
C LYS A 8 -6.96 -3.11 7.70
N LEU A 9 -5.88 -3.61 7.10
CA LEU A 9 -5.05 -2.86 6.15
C LEU A 9 -5.71 -2.85 4.77
N ARG A 10 -5.85 -1.65 4.18
CA ARG A 10 -6.54 -1.44 2.91
C ARG A 10 -5.86 -0.33 2.13
N VAL A 11 -5.80 -0.48 0.82
CA VAL A 11 -5.59 0.62 -0.12
C VAL A 11 -6.92 0.87 -0.82
N TYR A 12 -7.26 2.13 -1.08
CA TYR A 12 -8.50 2.47 -1.78
C TYR A 12 -8.18 3.02 -3.17
N ARG A 13 -8.96 2.60 -4.16
CA ARG A 13 -8.86 3.08 -5.55
C ARG A 13 -10.23 3.54 -6.02
N SER A 14 -10.23 4.68 -6.71
CA SER A 14 -11.35 5.14 -7.53
C SER A 14 -11.02 4.96 -9.01
N LYS A 15 -12.04 4.70 -9.83
CA LYS A 15 -11.94 4.68 -11.31
C LYS A 15 -12.85 5.73 -11.98
N ASP A 16 -13.47 6.58 -11.18
CA ASP A 16 -14.52 7.53 -11.58
C ASP A 16 -14.25 8.94 -11.03
N GLY A 17 -12.98 9.31 -10.87
CA GLY A 17 -12.61 10.65 -10.39
C GLY A 17 -12.91 10.92 -8.91
N GLY A 18 -13.16 9.88 -8.14
CA GLY A 18 -13.38 9.95 -6.69
C GLY A 18 -14.85 9.88 -6.25
N GLU A 19 -15.79 9.66 -7.19
CA GLU A 19 -17.21 9.47 -6.87
C GLU A 19 -17.44 8.18 -6.07
N SER A 20 -16.73 7.10 -6.41
CA SER A 20 -16.73 5.84 -5.67
C SER A 20 -15.33 5.31 -5.43
N TRP A 21 -15.19 4.54 -4.35
CA TRP A 21 -13.93 3.97 -3.90
C TRP A 21 -14.09 2.49 -3.59
N THR A 22 -13.18 1.67 -4.11
CA THR A 22 -13.11 0.24 -3.83
C THR A 22 -11.96 -0.05 -2.88
N ALA A 23 -12.23 -0.82 -1.83
CA ALA A 23 -11.19 -1.33 -0.94
C ALA A 23 -10.43 -2.48 -1.62
N LEU A 24 -9.13 -2.30 -1.79
CA LEU A 24 -8.18 -3.26 -2.33
C LEU A 24 -7.47 -3.96 -1.17
N THR A 25 -7.78 -5.23 -0.96
CA THR A 25 -7.47 -5.95 0.29
C THR A 25 -6.77 -7.29 0.07
N ASN A 26 -6.81 -7.81 -1.14
CA ASN A 26 -6.29 -9.14 -1.45
C ASN A 26 -4.77 -9.20 -1.19
N GLY A 27 -4.34 -10.06 -0.27
CA GLY A 27 -2.94 -10.15 0.17
C GLY A 27 -2.54 -9.20 1.30
N LEU A 28 -3.43 -8.33 1.77
CA LEU A 28 -3.18 -7.44 2.92
C LEU A 28 -3.78 -8.00 4.22
N PRO A 29 -3.15 -7.79 5.39
CA PRO A 29 -3.69 -8.22 6.68
C PRO A 29 -5.09 -7.65 6.95
N GLN A 30 -6.07 -8.53 7.13
CA GLN A 30 -7.47 -8.17 7.40
C GLN A 30 -7.89 -8.33 8.87
N GLU A 31 -6.94 -8.58 9.77
CA GLU A 31 -7.17 -8.62 11.21
C GLU A 31 -5.90 -8.19 11.92
N ASN A 32 -6.06 -7.57 13.10
CA ASN A 32 -4.95 -7.13 13.96
C ASN A 32 -3.90 -6.26 13.24
N ALA A 33 -4.28 -5.59 12.14
CA ALA A 33 -3.43 -4.63 11.46
C ALA A 33 -3.53 -3.29 12.18
N TYR A 34 -2.43 -2.81 12.75
CA TYR A 34 -2.34 -1.50 13.43
C TYR A 34 -1.21 -0.67 12.83
N GLN A 35 -1.18 -0.63 11.50
CA GLN A 35 -0.12 0.01 10.74
C GLN A 35 -0.43 1.48 10.51
N ASN A 36 0.61 2.32 10.55
CA ASN A 36 0.57 3.69 10.07
C ASN A 36 1.45 3.83 8.82
N ILE A 37 0.98 4.59 7.83
CA ILE A 37 1.64 4.83 6.54
C ILE A 37 1.94 6.33 6.48
N TYR A 38 3.21 6.69 6.26
CA TYR A 38 3.60 8.10 6.13
C TYR A 38 3.22 8.66 4.76
N ARG A 39 3.17 9.99 4.65
CA ARG A 39 2.69 10.69 3.46
C ARG A 39 3.49 10.35 2.21
N GLU A 40 4.80 10.24 2.34
CA GLU A 40 5.72 9.92 1.25
C GLU A 40 5.96 8.41 1.08
N ALA A 41 5.34 7.56 1.91
CA ALA A 41 5.58 6.11 1.92
C ALA A 41 4.73 5.32 0.90
N MET A 42 4.33 5.95 -0.20
CA MET A 42 3.62 5.30 -1.31
C MET A 42 4.09 5.85 -2.65
N ALA A 43 4.31 4.96 -3.61
CA ALA A 43 4.67 5.32 -4.98
C ALA A 43 4.03 4.37 -5.99
N THR A 44 3.95 4.83 -7.23
CA THR A 44 3.52 4.05 -8.40
C THR A 44 4.62 4.01 -9.43
N ASP A 45 4.69 2.96 -10.25
CA ASP A 45 5.59 2.93 -11.41
C ASP A 45 4.85 3.28 -12.72
N GLY A 46 5.60 3.27 -13.83
CA GLY A 46 5.09 3.58 -15.17
C GLY A 46 4.79 2.35 -16.04
N TYR A 47 4.68 1.14 -15.48
CA TYR A 47 4.35 -0.05 -16.28
C TYR A 47 2.85 -0.08 -16.64
N GLU A 48 2.51 -0.80 -17.71
CA GLU A 48 1.13 -0.88 -18.24
C GLU A 48 0.11 -1.41 -17.20
N ASN A 49 0.51 -2.41 -16.40
CA ASN A 49 -0.32 -2.96 -15.32
C ASN A 49 -0.20 -2.18 -14.00
N GLY A 50 0.45 -1.00 -14.01
CA GLY A 50 0.55 -0.04 -12.93
C GLY A 50 0.96 -0.64 -11.59
N GLY A 51 2.26 -0.69 -11.31
CA GLY A 51 2.72 -1.13 -10.00
C GLY A 51 2.46 -0.07 -8.93
N VAL A 52 2.08 -0.53 -7.74
CA VAL A 52 1.83 0.30 -6.56
C VAL A 52 2.60 -0.27 -5.38
N TYR A 53 3.30 0.58 -4.65
CA TYR A 53 4.19 0.20 -3.56
C TYR A 53 3.89 1.07 -2.35
N PHE A 54 3.84 0.48 -1.15
CA PHE A 54 3.75 1.29 0.07
C PHE A 54 4.51 0.67 1.23
N GLY A 55 5.04 1.54 2.08
CA GLY A 55 5.77 1.20 3.29
C GLY A 55 4.99 1.53 4.55
N THR A 56 5.17 0.73 5.59
CA THR A 56 4.61 1.00 6.92
C THR A 56 5.67 1.55 7.88
N SER A 57 5.21 2.30 8.87
CA SER A 57 6.01 2.76 10.01
C SER A 57 6.61 1.63 10.86
N SER A 58 6.17 0.37 10.69
CA SER A 58 6.76 -0.80 11.34
C SER A 58 7.75 -1.58 10.47
N GLY A 59 8.03 -1.09 9.25
CA GLY A 59 9.04 -1.71 8.39
C GLY A 59 8.53 -2.77 7.42
N GLN A 60 7.23 -2.79 7.14
CA GLN A 60 6.65 -3.67 6.12
C GLN A 60 6.55 -2.93 4.79
N LEU A 61 7.10 -3.52 3.73
CA LEU A 61 7.01 -3.03 2.35
C LEU A 61 6.11 -3.97 1.55
N TYR A 62 5.01 -3.43 1.02
CA TYR A 62 4.08 -4.16 0.16
C TYR A 62 4.18 -3.66 -1.28
N ALA A 63 3.92 -4.55 -2.22
CA ALA A 63 3.83 -4.25 -3.63
C ALA A 63 2.61 -4.90 -4.27
N SER A 64 2.03 -4.19 -5.23
CA SER A 64 1.09 -4.71 -6.21
C SER A 64 1.67 -4.51 -7.60
N ARG A 65 1.46 -5.48 -8.48
CA ARG A 65 1.87 -5.45 -9.90
C ARG A 65 0.68 -5.45 -10.86
N ASP A 66 -0.52 -5.19 -10.33
CA ASP A 66 -1.81 -5.31 -10.99
C ASP A 66 -2.78 -4.18 -10.57
N ASN A 67 -2.29 -2.93 -10.56
CA ASN A 67 -3.08 -1.74 -10.20
C ASN A 67 -3.75 -1.82 -8.80
N GLY A 68 -3.15 -2.56 -7.87
CA GLY A 68 -3.63 -2.78 -6.51
C GLY A 68 -4.60 -3.96 -6.35
N ASP A 69 -4.92 -4.72 -7.39
CA ASP A 69 -5.89 -5.82 -7.30
C ASP A 69 -5.39 -6.98 -6.41
N SER A 70 -4.07 -7.18 -6.30
CA SER A 70 -3.42 -8.08 -5.33
C SER A 70 -2.12 -7.49 -4.77
N TRP A 71 -1.77 -7.89 -3.54
CA TRP A 71 -0.62 -7.39 -2.80
C TRP A 71 0.29 -8.52 -2.31
N GLU A 72 1.60 -8.26 -2.37
CA GLU A 72 2.66 -9.11 -1.85
C GLU A 72 3.48 -8.35 -0.79
N LEU A 73 3.85 -9.01 0.31
CA LEU A 73 4.82 -8.49 1.27
C LEU A 73 6.23 -8.75 0.74
N LEU A 74 6.93 -7.70 0.29
CA LEU A 74 8.30 -7.81 -0.21
C LEU A 74 9.34 -7.90 0.92
N SER A 75 9.10 -7.19 2.02
CA SER A 75 9.95 -7.24 3.22
C SER A 75 9.16 -6.86 4.46
N GLY A 76 9.38 -7.56 5.57
CA GLY A 76 8.71 -7.30 6.85
C GLY A 76 9.64 -6.91 8.00
N THR A 77 10.91 -6.62 7.71
CA THR A 77 11.96 -6.47 8.74
C THR A 77 12.79 -5.19 8.60
N LEU A 78 12.30 -4.22 7.81
CA LEU A 78 12.99 -2.94 7.67
C LEU A 78 12.82 -2.08 8.92
N PRO A 79 13.65 -1.05 9.11
CA PRO A 79 13.30 0.07 9.97
C PRO A 79 12.03 0.78 9.48
N PRO A 80 11.45 1.73 10.26
CA PRO A 80 10.33 2.53 9.81
C PRO A 80 10.56 3.15 8.42
N ILE A 81 9.62 2.90 7.49
CA ILE A 81 9.74 3.35 6.10
C ILE A 81 9.08 4.72 5.97
N TYR A 82 9.88 5.77 5.87
CA TYR A 82 9.37 7.15 5.75
C TYR A 82 8.95 7.51 4.32
N ALA A 83 9.66 6.99 3.32
CA ALA A 83 9.40 7.27 1.92
C ALA A 83 9.59 6.01 1.06
N VAL A 84 8.83 5.92 -0.02
CA VAL A 84 8.99 4.92 -1.09
C VAL A 84 9.03 5.68 -2.40
N GLU A 85 10.01 5.38 -3.24
CA GLU A 85 10.13 5.96 -4.58
C GLU A 85 10.38 4.85 -5.59
N THR A 86 9.83 5.04 -6.80
CA THR A 86 10.08 4.17 -7.94
C THR A 86 11.03 4.89 -8.90
N ALA A 87 11.98 4.17 -9.46
CA ALA A 87 12.88 4.67 -10.48
C ALA A 87 12.94 3.64 -11.62
N LEU A 88 12.69 4.10 -12.84
CA LEU A 88 13.03 3.36 -14.05
C LEU A 88 14.50 3.68 -14.35
N ILE A 89 15.32 2.63 -14.43
CA ILE A 89 16.75 2.73 -14.73
C ILE A 89 16.97 2.30 -16.17
#